data_AF-A0A2E0R5Y2-F1
#
_entry.id   AF-A0A2E0R5Y2-F1
#
_cell.length_a   1.000
_cell.length_b   1.000
_cell.length_c   1.000
_cell.angle_alpha   90.00
_cell.angle_beta   90.00
_cell.angle_gamma   90.00
#
_symmetry.space_group_name_H-M   'P 1'
#
loop_
_entity.id
_entity.type
_entity.pdbx_description
1 polymer ?
#
loop_
_entity_poly.entity_id
_entity_poly.type
_entity_poly.pdbx_seq_one_letter_code
_entity_poly.pdbx_strand_id
1 'polypeptide(L)'
;MQSALALRKAFKAFIITIPFDSFPIIGTSVYRPLSVIPLIAIFLVSVHTKKTISLKKTTAIVFLIALSTTFIKSFSFNDYGGAIKFTVEVVFILISIISIQYTFRYYDSRNLFFSDLRKASTISIITIFIISYIQLFSRFLPTLQPFAEFINSIVSYRYDISRVQFLSGEPSMGVRMLVFMLCLNFISNNGRVPKLFLFLSSMLILFSGSTFGILFVLLFVAIYLVLTINNTYRLFKNTIVFLLFSTILIFITLNISPYLSPYAQSKISKIFEITESLNVTTIVSISKFDGSLFLRLFNPIIGLMIFWDNFLLGVGGENFSILYMDYVQKYFPYASKHDTIFNHYKYGLDITPKSFYSKILSEFGVIGALVFLNYAIKAFNESKKDKIFKLLFAFLIALMINYDSYIYLPLIFGYLLLVNNNKIGEMSKQRAS
;
A
#
# COMPACT_ATOMS: atom_id res chain seq x y z
N MET A 1 3.24 -12.72 -33.04
CA MET A 1 1.87 -12.53 -32.51
C MET A 1 1.59 -13.34 -31.24
N GLN A 2 1.92 -14.65 -31.20
CA GLN A 2 1.68 -15.51 -30.02
C GLN A 2 2.37 -15.02 -28.72
N SER A 3 3.61 -14.51 -28.81
CA SER A 3 4.34 -13.97 -27.64
C SER A 3 3.68 -12.74 -27.00
N ALA A 4 3.02 -11.89 -27.79
CA ALA A 4 2.32 -10.71 -27.29
C ALA A 4 1.06 -11.09 -26.51
N LEU A 5 0.32 -12.11 -26.98
CA LEU A 5 -0.86 -12.61 -26.27
C LEU A 5 -0.49 -13.24 -24.93
N ALA A 6 0.59 -14.02 -24.88
CA ALA A 6 1.09 -14.63 -23.65
C ALA A 6 1.48 -13.55 -22.61
N LEU A 7 2.20 -12.51 -23.04
CA LEU A 7 2.59 -11.40 -22.16
C LEU A 7 1.36 -10.66 -21.59
N ARG A 8 0.35 -10.39 -22.43
CA ARG A 8 -0.91 -9.76 -21.99
C ARG A 8 -1.69 -10.64 -21.01
N LYS A 9 -1.67 -11.97 -21.19
CA LYS A 9 -2.24 -12.91 -20.22
C LYS A 9 -1.50 -12.85 -18.88
N ALA A 10 -0.16 -12.86 -18.90
CA ALA A 10 0.66 -12.71 -17.70
C ALA A 10 0.41 -11.36 -16.99
N PHE A 11 0.25 -10.27 -17.75
CA PHE A 11 -0.09 -8.97 -17.17
C PHE A 11 -1.47 -8.95 -16.50
N LYS A 12 -2.48 -9.57 -17.13
CA LYS A 12 -3.79 -9.71 -16.48
C LYS A 12 -3.70 -10.54 -15.21
N ALA A 13 -2.93 -11.63 -15.23
CA ALA A 13 -2.66 -12.44 -14.04
C ALA A 13 -1.98 -11.62 -12.94
N PHE A 14 -1.01 -10.76 -13.29
CA PHE A 14 -0.41 -9.79 -12.38
C PHE A 14 -1.48 -8.92 -11.71
N ILE A 15 -2.33 -8.23 -12.47
CA ILE A 15 -3.37 -7.36 -11.90
C ILE A 15 -4.38 -8.14 -11.04
N ILE A 16 -4.75 -9.36 -11.45
CA ILE A 16 -5.66 -10.25 -10.70
C ILE A 16 -5.07 -10.64 -9.35
N THR A 17 -3.75 -10.82 -9.29
CA THR A 17 -3.05 -11.32 -8.09
C THR A 17 -2.52 -10.21 -7.19
N ILE A 18 -2.71 -8.92 -7.52
CA ILE A 18 -2.33 -7.79 -6.65
C ILE A 18 -2.98 -7.86 -5.26
N PRO A 19 -4.29 -8.13 -5.13
CA PRO A 19 -4.95 -8.15 -3.83
C PRO A 19 -4.49 -9.27 -2.88
N PHE A 20 -3.75 -10.26 -3.38
CA PHE A 20 -3.32 -11.43 -2.63
C PHE A 20 -2.02 -11.10 -1.89
N ASP A 21 -2.13 -10.96 -0.57
CA ASP A 21 -1.13 -10.41 0.36
C ASP A 21 0.14 -11.26 0.47
N SER A 22 0.03 -12.58 0.41
CA SER A 22 1.17 -13.48 0.65
C SER A 22 1.06 -14.80 -0.09
N PHE A 23 2.19 -15.29 -0.61
CA PHE A 23 2.32 -16.69 -1.02
C PHE A 23 2.58 -17.60 0.20
N PRO A 24 1.71 -18.58 0.51
CA PRO A 24 1.83 -19.39 1.73
C PRO A 24 3.04 -20.33 1.75
N ILE A 25 3.76 -20.51 0.63
CA ILE A 25 4.81 -21.54 0.49
C ILE A 25 6.19 -21.06 0.96
N ILE A 26 6.44 -19.75 1.08
CA ILE A 26 7.77 -19.24 1.48
C ILE A 26 7.70 -18.54 2.85
N GLY A 27 8.00 -19.30 3.91
CA GLY A 27 7.85 -18.92 5.32
C GLY A 27 8.86 -17.89 5.85
N THR A 28 8.82 -16.65 5.36
CA THR A 28 9.66 -15.55 5.88
C THR A 28 8.82 -14.30 6.19
N SER A 29 9.33 -13.39 7.01
CA SER A 29 8.65 -12.17 7.50
C SER A 29 8.35 -11.07 6.47
N VAL A 30 8.81 -11.19 5.23
CA VAL A 30 8.70 -10.12 4.22
C VAL A 30 7.34 -10.19 3.50
N TYR A 31 6.63 -9.07 3.38
CA TYR A 31 5.43 -8.92 2.54
C TYR A 31 5.73 -9.36 1.10
N ARG A 32 5.08 -10.43 0.62
CA ARG A 32 5.40 -11.09 -0.66
C ARG A 32 4.14 -11.30 -1.47
N PRO A 33 3.67 -10.24 -2.16
CA PRO A 33 2.42 -10.32 -2.88
C PRO A 33 2.54 -11.34 -4.01
N LEU A 34 1.50 -12.16 -4.18
CA LEU A 34 1.44 -13.23 -5.19
C LEU A 34 1.71 -12.69 -6.62
N SER A 35 1.37 -11.42 -6.84
CA SER A 35 1.60 -10.69 -8.08
C SER A 35 3.06 -10.51 -8.48
N VAL A 36 4.04 -10.76 -7.60
CA VAL A 36 5.45 -10.84 -8.00
C VAL A 36 5.70 -12.00 -8.97
N ILE A 37 5.00 -13.13 -8.83
CA ILE A 37 5.25 -14.34 -9.64
C ILE A 37 5.01 -14.08 -11.14
N PRO A 38 3.85 -13.53 -11.57
CA PRO A 38 3.66 -13.14 -12.97
C PRO A 38 4.71 -12.13 -13.46
N LEU A 39 5.19 -11.22 -12.60
CA LEU A 39 6.23 -10.25 -12.97
C LEU A 39 7.59 -10.91 -13.16
N ILE A 40 7.96 -11.92 -12.36
CA ILE A 40 9.18 -12.71 -12.57
C ILE A 40 9.09 -13.44 -13.93
N ALA A 41 7.95 -14.05 -14.25
CA ALA A 41 7.77 -14.73 -15.53
C ALA A 41 7.94 -13.75 -16.71
N ILE A 42 7.36 -12.56 -16.63
CA ILE A 42 7.54 -11.48 -17.62
C ILE A 42 9.01 -11.05 -17.70
N PHE A 43 9.70 -10.95 -16.57
CA PHE A 43 11.11 -10.57 -16.50
C PHE A 43 12.00 -11.59 -17.20
N LEU A 44 11.81 -12.88 -16.91
CA LEU A 44 12.57 -13.96 -17.54
C LEU A 44 12.39 -13.98 -19.06
N VAL A 45 11.15 -13.76 -19.54
CA VAL A 45 10.88 -13.60 -20.98
C VAL A 45 11.62 -12.38 -21.55
N SER A 46 11.65 -11.26 -20.84
CA SER A 46 12.35 -10.05 -21.28
C SER A 46 13.88 -10.26 -21.39
N VAL A 47 14.47 -10.99 -20.46
CA VAL A 47 15.90 -11.35 -20.45
C VAL A 47 16.21 -12.34 -21.58
N HIS A 48 15.42 -13.41 -21.70
CA HIS A 48 15.62 -14.44 -22.73
C HIS A 48 15.56 -13.86 -24.15
N THR A 49 14.63 -12.93 -24.39
CA THR A 49 14.49 -12.29 -25.70
C THR A 49 15.56 -11.22 -26.00
N LYS A 50 16.51 -10.98 -25.08
CA LYS A 50 17.53 -9.91 -25.13
C LYS A 50 16.95 -8.51 -25.39
N LYS A 51 15.64 -8.32 -25.19
CA LYS A 51 14.94 -7.05 -25.35
C LYS A 51 14.79 -6.37 -24.00
N THR A 52 15.91 -6.32 -23.26
CA THR A 52 15.92 -5.69 -21.94
C THR A 52 15.60 -4.21 -22.08
N ILE A 53 14.75 -3.72 -21.18
CA ILE A 53 14.56 -2.29 -21.03
C ILE A 53 15.79 -1.78 -20.30
N SER A 54 16.56 -0.91 -20.95
CA SER A 54 17.59 -0.17 -20.27
C SER A 54 16.95 0.68 -19.17
N LEU A 55 17.28 0.36 -17.92
CA LEU A 55 17.03 1.28 -16.81
C LEU A 55 17.67 2.62 -17.17
N LYS A 56 16.95 3.71 -16.93
CA LYS A 56 17.55 5.04 -17.07
C LYS A 56 18.79 5.08 -16.18
N LYS A 57 19.91 5.60 -16.72
CA LYS A 57 21.17 5.74 -15.97
C LYS A 57 20.94 6.38 -14.59
N THR A 58 20.07 7.39 -14.53
CA THR A 58 19.68 8.06 -13.27
C THR A 58 19.08 7.10 -12.25
N THR A 59 18.18 6.21 -12.67
CA THR A 59 17.55 5.23 -11.78
C THR A 59 18.58 4.22 -11.26
N ALA A 60 19.49 3.75 -12.13
CA ALA A 60 20.55 2.83 -11.75
C ALA A 60 21.52 3.47 -10.73
N ILE A 61 21.92 4.72 -10.96
CA ILE A 61 22.77 5.49 -10.04
C ILE A 61 22.09 5.66 -8.68
N VAL A 62 20.79 5.98 -8.65
CA VAL A 62 20.03 6.07 -7.39
C VAL A 62 20.06 4.77 -6.60
N PHE A 63 19.80 3.63 -7.25
CA PHE A 63 19.85 2.33 -6.58
C PHE A 63 21.25 1.98 -6.09
N LEU A 64 22.29 2.31 -6.88
CA LEU A 64 23.68 2.10 -6.48
C LEU A 64 24.04 2.93 -5.24
N ILE A 65 23.64 4.22 -5.20
CA ILE A 65 23.86 5.10 -4.04
C ILE A 65 23.10 4.56 -2.82
N ALA A 66 21.83 4.17 -3.00
CA ALA A 66 21.02 3.62 -1.92
C ALA A 66 21.66 2.35 -1.33
N LEU A 67 22.04 1.38 -2.18
CA LEU A 67 22.73 0.16 -1.74
C LEU A 67 24.06 0.48 -1.06
N SER A 68 24.88 1.34 -1.65
CA SER A 68 26.18 1.71 -1.07
C SER A 68 26.02 2.33 0.31
N THR A 69 25.06 3.24 0.47
CA THR A 69 24.73 3.88 1.75
C THR A 69 24.28 2.84 2.79
N THR A 70 23.41 1.91 2.38
CA THR A 70 22.96 0.80 3.24
C THR A 70 24.13 -0.05 3.72
N PHE A 71 25.00 -0.52 2.81
CA PHE A 71 26.13 -1.37 3.18
C PHE A 71 27.16 -0.64 4.05
N ILE A 72 27.44 0.64 3.78
CA ILE A 72 28.34 1.46 4.62
C ILE A 72 27.78 1.59 6.03
N LYS A 73 26.48 1.87 6.16
CA LYS A 73 25.83 2.00 7.48
C LYS A 73 25.76 0.66 8.21
N SER A 74 25.40 -0.42 7.53
CA SER A 74 25.42 -1.77 8.09
C SER A 74 26.80 -2.19 8.58
N PHE A 75 27.87 -1.84 7.84
CA PHE A 75 29.25 -2.03 8.29
C PHE A 75 29.54 -1.25 9.58
N SER A 76 29.10 0.02 9.67
CA SER A 76 29.31 0.84 10.87
C SER A 76 28.57 0.32 12.11
N PHE A 77 27.44 -0.36 11.93
CA PHE A 77 26.66 -0.95 13.03
C PHE A 77 27.02 -2.42 13.32
N ASN A 78 27.89 -3.03 12.50
CA ASN A 78 28.19 -4.46 12.53
C ASN A 78 26.93 -5.37 12.44
N ASP A 79 25.91 -4.92 11.68
CA ASP A 79 24.68 -5.66 11.42
C ASP A 79 24.30 -5.53 9.93
N TYR A 80 24.29 -6.67 9.24
CA TYR A 80 24.00 -6.78 7.80
C TYR A 80 22.58 -7.29 7.50
N GLY A 81 21.76 -7.58 8.52
CA GLY A 81 20.41 -8.10 8.32
C GLY A 81 19.54 -7.17 7.47
N GLY A 82 19.56 -5.87 7.78
CA GLY A 82 18.89 -4.83 7.01
C GLY A 82 19.42 -4.73 5.56
N ALA A 83 20.74 -4.72 5.37
CA ALA A 83 21.34 -4.65 4.04
C ALA A 83 20.95 -5.81 3.12
N ILE A 84 20.94 -7.04 3.64
CA ILE A 84 20.52 -8.22 2.88
C ILE A 84 19.06 -8.10 2.48
N LYS A 85 18.19 -7.75 3.43
CA LYS A 85 16.75 -7.57 3.20
C LYS A 85 16.49 -6.48 2.14
N PHE A 86 17.11 -5.32 2.30
CA PHE A 86 16.98 -4.22 1.35
C PHE A 86 17.49 -4.58 -0.05
N THR A 87 18.58 -5.35 -0.16
CA THR A 87 19.08 -5.84 -1.44
C THR A 87 18.05 -6.71 -2.16
N VAL A 88 17.40 -7.64 -1.44
CA VAL A 88 16.32 -8.46 -1.99
C VAL A 88 15.14 -7.59 -2.44
N GLU A 89 14.77 -6.58 -1.65
CA GLU A 89 13.72 -5.63 -2.03
C GLU A 89 14.07 -4.85 -3.30
N VAL A 90 15.30 -4.34 -3.42
CA VAL A 90 15.79 -3.66 -4.64
C VAL A 90 15.68 -4.56 -5.86
N VAL A 91 16.08 -5.83 -5.76
CA VAL A 91 15.94 -6.81 -6.86
C VAL A 91 14.47 -6.95 -7.28
N PHE A 92 13.55 -7.11 -6.34
CA PHE A 92 12.11 -7.20 -6.65
C PHE A 92 11.53 -5.92 -7.24
N ILE A 93 11.97 -4.74 -6.79
CA ILE A 93 11.58 -3.45 -7.37
C ILE A 93 12.05 -3.38 -8.82
N LEU A 94 13.31 -3.76 -9.10
CA LEU A 94 13.87 -3.75 -10.45
C LEU A 94 13.12 -4.72 -11.38
N ILE A 95 12.86 -5.95 -10.93
CA ILE A 95 12.03 -6.93 -11.65
C ILE A 95 10.67 -6.31 -11.98
N SER A 96 10.02 -5.68 -11.00
CA SER A 96 8.70 -5.09 -11.17
C SER A 96 8.70 -3.95 -12.18
N ILE A 97 9.65 -3.02 -12.07
CA ILE A 97 9.79 -1.88 -12.99
C ILE A 97 10.03 -2.36 -14.41
N ILE A 98 11.01 -3.25 -14.60
CA ILE A 98 11.37 -3.78 -15.92
C ILE A 98 10.17 -4.51 -16.53
N SER A 99 9.52 -5.40 -15.78
CA SER A 99 8.40 -6.20 -16.29
C SER A 99 7.17 -5.37 -16.67
N ILE A 100 6.80 -4.39 -15.84
CA ILE A 100 5.66 -3.50 -16.13
C ILE A 100 5.96 -2.66 -17.37
N GLN A 101 7.14 -2.03 -17.45
CA GLN A 101 7.53 -1.24 -18.62
C GLN A 101 7.63 -2.10 -19.88
N TYR A 102 8.11 -3.34 -19.74
CA TYR A 102 8.22 -4.30 -20.84
C TYR A 102 6.85 -4.64 -21.37
N THR A 103 5.87 -4.84 -20.48
CA THR A 103 4.49 -5.09 -20.89
C THR A 103 3.88 -3.88 -21.61
N PHE A 104 4.12 -2.64 -21.16
CA PHE A 104 3.60 -1.45 -21.84
C PHE A 104 4.04 -1.35 -23.31
N ARG A 105 5.23 -1.85 -23.68
CA ARG A 105 5.71 -1.90 -25.08
C ARG A 105 4.94 -2.89 -25.97
N TYR A 106 4.21 -3.83 -25.38
CA TYR A 106 3.44 -4.86 -26.10
C TYR A 106 1.95 -4.54 -26.23
N TYR A 107 1.56 -3.32 -25.86
CA TYR A 107 0.23 -2.80 -26.13
C TYR A 107 0.28 -1.88 -27.34
N ASP A 108 -0.35 -2.30 -28.44
CA ASP A 108 -0.38 -1.54 -29.70
C ASP A 108 -1.20 -0.25 -29.60
N SER A 109 -2.14 -0.19 -28.65
CA SER A 109 -2.92 1.01 -28.38
C SER A 109 -3.26 1.14 -26.90
N ARG A 110 -3.44 2.39 -26.48
CA ARG A 110 -3.93 2.76 -25.15
C ARG A 110 -5.29 2.12 -24.84
N ASN A 111 -6.18 2.04 -25.83
CA ASN A 111 -7.51 1.43 -25.67
C ASN A 111 -7.43 -0.06 -25.37
N LEU A 112 -6.52 -0.79 -26.02
CA LEU A 112 -6.31 -2.21 -25.75
C LEU A 112 -5.80 -2.44 -24.33
N PHE A 113 -4.87 -1.61 -23.86
CA PHE A 113 -4.37 -1.65 -22.48
C PHE A 113 -5.50 -1.47 -21.46
N PHE A 114 -6.30 -0.40 -21.60
CA PHE A 114 -7.39 -0.14 -20.67
C PHE A 114 -8.50 -1.21 -20.73
N SER A 115 -8.74 -1.82 -21.90
CA SER A 115 -9.66 -2.96 -22.00
C SER A 115 -9.19 -4.16 -21.19
N ASP A 116 -7.90 -4.52 -21.27
CA ASP A 116 -7.33 -5.60 -20.46
C ASP A 116 -7.29 -5.25 -18.97
N LEU A 117 -6.95 -4.00 -18.62
CA LEU A 117 -6.95 -3.51 -17.23
C LEU A 117 -8.36 -3.53 -16.63
N ARG A 118 -9.38 -3.17 -17.41
CA ARG A 118 -10.79 -3.24 -17.01
C ARG A 118 -11.19 -4.66 -16.70
N LYS A 119 -10.89 -5.61 -17.60
CA LYS A 119 -11.22 -7.03 -17.40
C LYS A 119 -10.53 -7.58 -16.15
N ALA A 120 -9.24 -7.34 -16.00
CA ALA A 120 -8.47 -7.84 -14.86
C ALA A 120 -8.95 -7.23 -13.53
N SER A 121 -9.09 -5.90 -13.44
CA SER A 121 -9.59 -5.24 -12.22
C SER A 121 -11.02 -5.66 -11.86
N THR A 122 -11.89 -5.87 -12.86
CA THR A 122 -13.25 -6.38 -12.63
C THR A 122 -13.23 -7.79 -12.03
N ILE A 123 -12.39 -8.68 -12.59
CA ILE A 123 -12.20 -10.03 -12.04
C ILE A 123 -11.69 -9.94 -10.60
N SER A 124 -10.66 -9.12 -10.33
CA SER A 124 -10.15 -8.92 -8.97
C SER A 124 -11.22 -8.47 -7.99
N ILE A 125 -12.04 -7.48 -8.35
CA ILE A 125 -13.13 -6.97 -7.49
C ILE A 125 -14.15 -8.08 -7.21
N ILE A 126 -14.55 -8.83 -8.23
CA ILE A 126 -15.49 -9.95 -8.07
C ILE A 126 -14.91 -11.02 -7.16
N THR A 127 -13.63 -11.38 -7.33
CA THR A 127 -12.95 -12.33 -6.45
C THR A 127 -12.91 -11.82 -5.01
N ILE A 128 -12.55 -10.55 -4.79
CA ILE A 128 -12.60 -9.93 -3.47
C ILE A 128 -14.00 -10.05 -2.88
N PHE A 129 -15.05 -9.72 -3.63
CA PHE A 129 -16.43 -9.83 -3.15
C PHE A 129 -16.80 -11.25 -2.77
N ILE A 130 -16.57 -12.23 -3.65
CA ILE A 130 -16.93 -13.64 -3.38
C ILE A 130 -16.29 -14.10 -2.07
N ILE A 131 -14.97 -13.92 -1.92
CA ILE A 131 -14.26 -14.37 -0.71
C ILE A 131 -14.73 -13.60 0.53
N SER A 132 -14.88 -12.29 0.43
CA SER A 132 -15.25 -11.44 1.58
C SER A 132 -16.69 -11.69 2.04
N TYR A 133 -17.61 -11.96 1.11
CA TYR A 133 -18.98 -12.31 1.46
C TYR A 133 -19.08 -13.73 2.03
N ILE A 134 -18.28 -14.69 1.57
CA ILE A 134 -18.17 -16.00 2.25
C ILE A 134 -17.70 -15.80 3.70
N GLN A 135 -16.65 -15.01 3.93
CA GLN A 135 -16.16 -14.66 5.28
C GLN A 135 -17.21 -13.94 6.13
N LEU A 136 -18.02 -13.08 5.52
CA LEU A 136 -19.07 -12.35 6.23
C LEU A 136 -20.23 -13.28 6.60
N PHE A 137 -20.73 -14.07 5.64
CA PHE A 137 -21.86 -14.98 5.85
C PHE A 137 -21.52 -16.13 6.78
N SER A 138 -20.27 -16.61 6.80
CA SER A 138 -19.84 -17.65 7.76
C SER A 138 -19.93 -17.21 9.21
N ARG A 139 -20.04 -15.90 9.50
CA ARG A 139 -20.32 -15.41 10.86
C ARG A 139 -21.77 -15.53 11.28
N PHE A 140 -22.68 -15.46 10.31
CA PHE A 140 -24.12 -15.57 10.56
C PHE A 140 -24.61 -17.01 10.40
N LEU A 141 -23.90 -17.82 9.61
CA LEU A 141 -24.19 -19.22 9.38
C LEU A 141 -22.98 -20.09 9.75
N PRO A 142 -22.92 -20.64 10.98
CA PRO A 142 -21.81 -21.48 11.43
C PRO A 142 -21.53 -22.69 10.52
N THR A 143 -22.53 -23.17 9.79
CA THR A 143 -22.39 -24.27 8.82
C THR A 143 -21.45 -23.93 7.65
N LEU A 144 -21.27 -22.65 7.32
CA LEU A 144 -20.34 -22.19 6.29
C LEU A 144 -18.90 -22.01 6.81
N GLN A 145 -18.68 -22.15 8.12
CA GLN A 145 -17.40 -21.87 8.74
C GLN A 145 -16.26 -22.77 8.24
N PRO A 146 -16.41 -24.12 8.13
CA PRO A 146 -15.34 -24.98 7.62
C PRO A 146 -14.95 -24.63 6.18
N PHE A 147 -15.94 -24.27 5.35
CA PHE A 147 -15.71 -23.85 3.98
C PHE A 147 -14.98 -22.50 3.91
N ALA A 148 -15.37 -21.53 4.74
CA ALA A 148 -14.66 -20.26 4.84
C ALA A 148 -13.21 -20.45 5.30
N GLU A 149 -12.97 -21.29 6.32
CA GLU A 149 -11.62 -21.63 6.80
C GLU A 149 -10.76 -22.26 5.70
N PHE A 150 -11.31 -23.23 4.95
CA PHE A 150 -10.63 -23.84 3.81
C PHE A 150 -10.21 -22.79 2.77
N ILE A 151 -11.16 -21.97 2.32
CA ILE A 151 -10.91 -20.91 1.34
C ILE A 151 -9.86 -19.91 1.86
N ASN A 152 -9.93 -19.52 3.13
CA ASN A 152 -8.99 -18.58 3.71
C ASN A 152 -7.59 -19.15 3.86
N SER A 153 -7.45 -20.45 4.17
CA SER A 153 -6.14 -21.11 4.24
C SER A 153 -5.40 -21.11 2.90
N ILE A 154 -6.13 -21.05 1.78
CA ILE A 154 -5.55 -20.94 0.43
C ILE A 154 -5.09 -19.52 0.14
N VAL A 155 -5.81 -18.51 0.65
CA VAL A 155 -5.68 -17.12 0.21
C VAL A 155 -4.86 -16.26 1.18
N SER A 156 -4.89 -16.56 2.47
CA SER A 156 -4.27 -15.75 3.53
C SER A 156 -3.46 -16.63 4.48
N TYR A 157 -2.21 -16.23 4.73
CA TYR A 157 -1.33 -16.85 5.71
C TYR A 157 -1.72 -16.58 7.17
N ARG A 158 -2.54 -15.57 7.43
CA ARG A 158 -3.01 -15.17 8.76
C ARG A 158 -4.51 -14.94 8.73
N TYR A 159 -5.27 -16.01 8.93
CA TYR A 159 -6.72 -15.94 8.99
C TYR A 159 -7.21 -15.67 10.42
N ASP A 160 -8.06 -14.67 10.58
CA ASP A 160 -8.78 -14.34 11.80
C ASP A 160 -10.29 -14.38 11.51
N ILE A 161 -10.95 -15.41 12.04
CA ILE A 161 -12.36 -15.69 11.82
C ILE A 161 -13.29 -14.56 12.29
N SER A 162 -12.81 -13.75 13.23
CA SER A 162 -13.59 -12.68 13.83
C SER A 162 -13.75 -11.46 12.92
N ARG A 163 -13.00 -11.35 11.81
CA ARG A 163 -12.95 -10.13 10.99
C ARG A 163 -12.91 -10.41 9.48
N VAL A 164 -13.55 -9.53 8.69
CA VAL A 164 -13.57 -9.70 7.23
C VAL A 164 -12.23 -9.19 6.74
N GLN A 165 -11.45 -10.10 6.18
CA GLN A 165 -10.04 -9.93 5.86
C GLN A 165 -9.79 -9.81 4.36
N PHE A 166 -10.82 -10.03 3.54
CA PHE A 166 -10.72 -10.01 2.08
C PHE A 166 -9.74 -11.09 1.59
N LEU A 167 -8.72 -10.71 0.82
CA LEU A 167 -7.67 -11.60 0.32
C LEU A 167 -6.32 -11.36 1.04
N SER A 168 -6.36 -10.80 2.25
CA SER A 168 -5.20 -10.35 3.01
C SER A 168 -5.24 -10.82 4.46
N GLY A 169 -4.08 -10.95 5.10
CA GLY A 169 -4.01 -11.24 6.53
C GLY A 169 -4.44 -10.07 7.42
N GLU A 170 -4.49 -8.85 6.86
CA GLU A 170 -4.88 -7.65 7.59
C GLU A 170 -6.12 -6.99 6.96
N PRO A 171 -7.23 -6.81 7.71
CA PRO A 171 -8.44 -6.17 7.19
C PRO A 171 -8.20 -4.78 6.59
N SER A 172 -7.31 -3.97 7.19
CA SER A 172 -6.95 -2.65 6.65
C SER A 172 -6.25 -2.73 5.29
N MET A 173 -5.47 -3.78 5.07
CA MET A 173 -4.79 -4.00 3.81
C MET A 173 -5.78 -4.47 2.73
N GLY A 174 -6.71 -5.37 3.08
CA GLY A 174 -7.81 -5.76 2.20
C GLY A 174 -8.64 -4.55 1.73
N VAL A 175 -8.94 -3.61 2.63
CA VAL A 175 -9.61 -2.34 2.26
C VAL A 175 -8.78 -1.54 1.25
N ARG A 176 -7.47 -1.38 1.48
CA ARG A 176 -6.58 -0.65 0.56
C ARG A 176 -6.56 -1.30 -0.83
N MET A 177 -6.50 -2.63 -0.89
CA MET A 177 -6.52 -3.38 -2.15
C MET A 177 -7.84 -3.25 -2.88
N LEU A 178 -8.97 -3.30 -2.17
CA LEU A 178 -10.28 -3.08 -2.75
C LEU A 178 -10.40 -1.66 -3.34
N VAL A 179 -10.01 -0.63 -2.57
CA VAL A 179 -10.00 0.76 -3.05
C VAL A 179 -9.08 0.92 -4.26
N PHE A 180 -7.92 0.27 -4.25
CA PHE A 180 -7.00 0.28 -5.39
C PHE A 180 -7.64 -0.33 -6.65
N MET A 181 -8.26 -1.50 -6.53
CA MET A 181 -8.93 -2.16 -7.65
C MET A 181 -10.11 -1.33 -8.19
N LEU A 182 -10.87 -0.66 -7.31
CA LEU A 182 -11.91 0.29 -7.70
C LEU A 182 -11.33 1.49 -8.46
N CYS A 183 -10.17 2.01 -8.03
CA CYS A 183 -9.48 3.08 -8.76
C CYS A 183 -9.06 2.61 -10.16
N LEU A 184 -8.46 1.43 -10.28
CA LEU A 184 -8.10 0.86 -11.60
C LEU A 184 -9.33 0.65 -12.48
N ASN A 185 -10.44 0.16 -11.91
CA ASN A 185 -11.69 -0.02 -12.62
C ASN A 185 -12.25 1.32 -13.12
N PHE A 186 -12.31 2.33 -12.25
CA PHE A 186 -12.72 3.70 -12.59
C PHE A 186 -11.89 4.26 -13.75
N ILE A 187 -10.56 4.12 -13.69
CA ILE A 187 -9.64 4.61 -14.73
C ILE A 187 -9.88 3.90 -16.05
N SER A 188 -9.95 2.57 -16.01
CA SER A 188 -10.13 1.73 -17.19
C SER A 188 -11.49 1.84 -17.87
N ASN A 189 -12.48 2.40 -17.16
CA ASN A 189 -13.85 2.54 -17.61
C ASN A 189 -14.26 4.03 -17.72
N ASN A 190 -13.32 4.89 -18.10
CA ASN A 190 -13.52 6.31 -18.39
C ASN A 190 -14.26 7.08 -17.27
N GLY A 191 -13.87 6.82 -16.02
CA GLY A 191 -14.41 7.49 -14.85
C GLY A 191 -15.75 6.96 -14.36
N ARG A 192 -16.08 5.69 -14.66
CA ARG A 192 -17.32 5.06 -14.19
C ARG A 192 -17.01 3.76 -13.45
N VAL A 193 -17.60 3.57 -12.28
CA VAL A 193 -17.63 2.30 -11.55
C VAL A 193 -19.08 1.86 -11.42
N PRO A 194 -19.42 0.58 -11.64
CA PRO A 194 -20.79 0.09 -11.43
C PRO A 194 -21.28 0.43 -10.01
N LYS A 195 -22.50 0.99 -9.90
CA LYS A 195 -23.08 1.37 -8.59
C LYS A 195 -23.12 0.18 -7.62
N LEU A 196 -23.39 -1.02 -8.13
CA LEU A 196 -23.35 -2.25 -7.35
C LEU A 196 -21.98 -2.48 -6.71
N PHE A 197 -20.87 -2.24 -7.42
CA PHE A 197 -19.53 -2.40 -6.85
C PHE A 197 -19.28 -1.41 -5.72
N LEU A 198 -19.71 -0.17 -5.87
CA LEU A 198 -19.58 0.84 -4.81
C LEU A 198 -20.41 0.45 -3.57
N PHE A 199 -21.64 -0.01 -3.78
CA PHE A 199 -22.52 -0.46 -2.69
C PHE A 199 -21.91 -1.65 -1.93
N LEU A 200 -21.55 -2.72 -2.63
CA LEU A 200 -20.95 -3.92 -2.02
C LEU A 200 -19.63 -3.59 -1.32
N SER A 201 -18.79 -2.75 -1.93
CA SER A 201 -17.53 -2.31 -1.30
C SER A 201 -17.76 -1.51 -0.02
N SER A 202 -18.75 -0.63 -0.01
CA SER A 202 -19.07 0.18 1.17
C SER A 202 -19.53 -0.72 2.33
N MET A 203 -20.38 -1.71 2.05
CA MET A 203 -20.77 -2.71 3.03
C MET A 203 -19.56 -3.49 3.57
N LEU A 204 -18.70 -4.01 2.69
CA LEU A 204 -17.53 -4.78 3.13
C LEU A 204 -16.52 -3.95 3.93
N ILE A 205 -16.31 -2.68 3.57
CA ILE A 205 -15.43 -1.78 4.33
C ILE A 205 -15.97 -1.59 5.75
N LEU A 206 -17.29 -1.37 5.91
CA LEU A 206 -17.93 -1.24 7.22
C LEU A 206 -17.82 -2.54 8.03
N PHE A 207 -18.20 -3.68 7.43
CA PHE A 207 -18.18 -4.99 8.10
C PHE A 207 -16.78 -5.60 8.29
N SER A 208 -15.75 -4.99 7.69
CA SER A 208 -14.35 -5.34 8.00
C SER A 208 -13.99 -5.03 9.46
N GLY A 209 -14.71 -4.11 10.11
CA GLY A 209 -14.39 -3.65 11.46
C GLY A 209 -13.00 -3.01 11.56
N SER A 210 -12.41 -2.61 10.43
CA SER A 210 -11.07 -2.04 10.37
C SER A 210 -11.14 -0.53 10.50
N THR A 211 -10.94 -0.02 11.72
CA THR A 211 -10.85 1.43 11.97
C THR A 211 -9.81 2.10 11.07
N PHE A 212 -8.68 1.43 10.83
CA PHE A 212 -7.63 1.92 9.93
C PHE A 212 -8.01 1.85 8.45
N GLY A 213 -8.80 0.86 8.04
CA GLY A 213 -9.37 0.84 6.69
C GLY A 213 -10.31 2.02 6.46
N ILE A 214 -11.15 2.34 7.46
CA ILE A 214 -12.06 3.50 7.44
C ILE A 214 -11.27 4.82 7.39
N LEU A 215 -10.28 4.99 8.27
CA LEU A 215 -9.42 6.18 8.29
C LEU A 215 -8.65 6.35 6.97
N PHE A 216 -8.18 5.25 6.37
CA PHE A 216 -7.54 5.27 5.06
C PHE A 216 -8.49 5.79 3.98
N VAL A 217 -9.75 5.32 3.95
CA VAL A 217 -10.76 5.79 2.99
C VAL A 217 -11.06 7.28 3.19
N LEU A 218 -11.20 7.74 4.44
CA LEU A 218 -11.41 9.16 4.74
C LEU A 218 -10.25 10.02 4.26
N LEU A 219 -9.01 9.61 4.57
CA LEU A 219 -7.81 10.31 4.11
C LEU A 219 -7.70 10.33 2.58
N PHE A 220 -7.98 9.21 1.94
CA PHE A 220 -8.01 9.10 0.47
C PHE A 220 -9.02 10.07 -0.15
N VAL A 221 -10.25 10.11 0.36
CA VAL A 221 -11.29 11.02 -0.11
C VAL A 221 -10.88 12.48 0.16
N ALA A 222 -10.34 12.79 1.34
CA ALA A 222 -9.87 14.13 1.67
C ALA A 222 -8.79 14.61 0.70
N ILE A 223 -7.76 13.79 0.43
CA ILE A 223 -6.70 14.11 -0.52
C ILE A 223 -7.27 14.29 -1.93
N TYR A 224 -8.16 13.41 -2.38
CA TYR A 224 -8.78 13.53 -3.70
C TYR A 224 -9.59 14.84 -3.83
N LEU A 225 -10.34 15.20 -2.80
CA LEU A 225 -11.10 16.44 -2.77
C LEU A 225 -10.16 17.65 -2.80
N VAL A 226 -9.03 17.62 -2.08
CA VAL A 226 -8.00 18.67 -2.15
C VAL A 226 -7.42 18.81 -3.56
N LEU A 227 -7.06 17.70 -4.20
CA LEU A 227 -6.48 17.69 -5.55
C LEU A 227 -7.46 18.17 -6.65
N THR A 228 -8.76 18.18 -6.36
CA THR A 228 -9.80 18.65 -7.29
C THR A 228 -10.22 20.10 -7.06
N ILE A 229 -9.71 20.76 -6.02
CA ILE A 229 -9.91 22.19 -5.77
C ILE A 229 -9.33 22.98 -6.94
N ASN A 230 -10.20 23.71 -7.62
CA ASN A 230 -9.80 24.65 -8.67
C ASN A 230 -10.22 26.09 -8.34
N ASN A 231 -11.15 26.27 -7.40
CA ASN A 231 -11.65 27.58 -6.95
C ASN A 231 -12.25 27.46 -5.53
N THR A 232 -12.54 28.61 -4.91
CA THR A 232 -13.09 28.73 -3.56
C THR A 232 -14.46 28.06 -3.43
N TYR A 233 -15.34 28.20 -4.42
CA TYR A 233 -16.65 27.52 -4.43
C TYR A 233 -16.51 25.99 -4.35
N ARG A 234 -15.61 25.41 -5.14
CA ARG A 234 -15.37 23.96 -5.13
C ARG A 234 -14.70 23.53 -3.83
N LEU A 235 -13.83 24.35 -3.23
CA LEU A 235 -13.32 24.09 -1.88
C LEU A 235 -14.47 23.97 -0.88
N PHE A 236 -15.36 24.97 -0.81
CA PHE A 236 -16.50 24.96 0.09
C PHE A 236 -17.43 23.75 -0.13
N LYS A 237 -17.80 23.48 -1.40
CA LYS A 237 -18.60 22.31 -1.77
C LYS A 237 -17.92 21.00 -1.35
N ASN A 238 -16.62 20.85 -1.62
CA ASN A 238 -15.87 19.65 -1.29
C ASN A 238 -15.78 19.46 0.23
N THR A 239 -15.58 20.53 1.00
CA THR A 239 -15.60 20.48 2.47
C THR A 239 -16.96 20.02 3.00
N ILE A 240 -18.07 20.57 2.48
CA ILE A 240 -19.41 20.12 2.87
C ILE A 240 -19.62 18.64 2.54
N VAL A 241 -19.26 18.21 1.33
CA VAL A 241 -19.38 16.81 0.91
C VAL A 241 -18.55 15.90 1.82
N PHE A 242 -17.33 16.30 2.17
CA PHE A 242 -16.47 15.55 3.08
C PHE A 242 -17.06 15.45 4.48
N LEU A 243 -17.57 16.56 5.03
CA LEU A 243 -18.19 16.58 6.35
C LEU A 243 -19.43 15.70 6.38
N LEU A 244 -20.34 15.83 5.40
CA LEU A 244 -21.53 14.97 5.29
C LEU A 244 -21.15 13.50 5.17
N PHE A 245 -20.19 13.17 4.31
CA PHE A 245 -19.70 11.80 4.16
C PHE A 245 -19.13 11.25 5.47
N SER A 246 -18.32 12.05 6.17
CA SER A 246 -17.73 11.66 7.45
C SER A 246 -18.79 11.44 8.53
N THR A 247 -19.77 12.35 8.65
CA THR A 247 -20.88 12.21 9.60
C THR A 247 -21.72 10.97 9.32
N ILE A 248 -22.07 10.71 8.05
CA ILE A 248 -22.81 9.50 7.66
C ILE A 248 -22.00 8.25 8.02
N LEU A 249 -20.70 8.24 7.71
CA LEU A 249 -19.84 7.10 8.00
C LEU A 249 -19.71 6.83 9.50
N ILE A 250 -19.55 7.89 10.31
CA ILE A 250 -19.52 7.82 11.77
C ILE A 250 -20.85 7.29 12.31
N PHE A 251 -21.97 7.84 11.87
CA PHE A 251 -23.31 7.42 12.29
C PHE A 251 -23.55 5.94 11.98
N ILE A 252 -23.23 5.49 10.77
CA ILE A 252 -23.36 4.09 10.38
C ILE A 252 -22.44 3.20 11.23
N THR A 253 -21.19 3.62 11.45
CA THR A 253 -20.22 2.85 12.25
C THR A 253 -20.71 2.68 13.69
N LEU A 254 -21.29 3.71 14.29
CA LEU A 254 -21.87 3.64 15.65
C LEU A 254 -23.04 2.66 15.73
N ASN A 255 -23.96 2.69 14.76
CA ASN A 255 -25.11 1.79 14.74
C ASN A 255 -24.73 0.34 14.44
N ILE A 256 -23.64 0.10 13.69
CA ILE A 256 -23.14 -1.25 13.39
C ILE A 256 -22.21 -1.77 14.50
N SER A 257 -21.61 -0.90 15.32
CA SER A 257 -20.63 -1.24 16.35
C SER A 257 -21.04 -2.43 17.24
N PRO A 258 -22.28 -2.55 17.74
CA PRO A 258 -22.71 -3.70 18.57
C PRO A 258 -22.59 -5.05 17.86
N TYR A 259 -22.61 -5.06 16.53
CA TYR A 259 -22.50 -6.26 15.70
C TYR A 259 -21.06 -6.54 15.23
N LEU A 260 -20.10 -5.68 15.56
CA LEU A 260 -18.68 -5.88 15.26
C LEU A 260 -18.00 -6.71 16.37
N SER A 261 -16.81 -7.24 16.09
CA SER A 261 -16.04 -8.00 17.08
C SER A 261 -15.61 -7.12 18.27
N PRO A 262 -15.41 -7.70 19.48
CA PRO A 262 -14.99 -6.94 20.66
C PRO A 262 -13.72 -6.11 20.44
N TYR A 263 -12.78 -6.64 19.64
CA TYR A 263 -11.59 -5.92 19.23
C TYR A 263 -11.93 -4.64 18.44
N ALA A 264 -12.81 -4.74 17.44
CA ALA A 264 -13.20 -3.61 16.62
C ALA A 264 -13.95 -2.55 17.46
N GLN A 265 -14.85 -2.99 18.34
CA GLN A 265 -15.56 -2.12 19.29
C GLN A 265 -14.58 -1.34 20.18
N SER A 266 -13.58 -2.01 20.77
CA SER A 266 -12.54 -1.38 21.58
C SER A 266 -11.71 -0.35 20.81
N LYS A 267 -11.42 -0.60 19.51
CA LYS A 267 -10.70 0.36 18.68
C LYS A 267 -11.55 1.57 18.32
N ILE A 268 -12.84 1.36 18.06
CA ILE A 268 -13.79 2.43 17.76
C ILE A 268 -13.94 3.33 18.99
N SER A 269 -14.13 2.75 20.19
CA SER A 269 -14.29 3.53 21.42
C SER A 269 -13.07 4.42 21.72
N LYS A 270 -11.86 3.88 21.57
CA LYS A 270 -10.61 4.67 21.74
C LYS A 270 -10.51 5.84 20.75
N ILE A 271 -10.97 5.66 19.51
CA ILE A 271 -10.98 6.76 18.52
C ILE A 271 -11.96 7.85 18.94
N PHE A 272 -13.14 7.48 19.45
CA PHE A 272 -14.10 8.45 19.99
C PHE A 272 -13.52 9.18 21.20
N GLU A 273 -12.89 8.48 22.14
CA GLU A 273 -12.23 9.09 23.30
C GLU A 273 -11.16 10.14 22.90
N ILE A 274 -10.36 9.84 21.87
CA ILE A 274 -9.39 10.79 21.29
C ILE A 274 -10.11 11.99 20.67
N THR A 275 -11.23 11.76 19.98
CA THR A 275 -11.96 12.79 19.24
C THR A 275 -12.76 13.71 20.16
N GLU A 276 -13.27 13.21 21.28
CA GLU A 276 -14.02 14.00 22.26
C GLU A 276 -13.12 14.92 23.09
N SER A 277 -11.93 14.44 23.45
CA SER A 277 -11.01 15.19 24.33
C SER A 277 -9.96 16.01 23.57
N LEU A 278 -9.64 15.65 22.32
CA LEU A 278 -8.69 16.29 21.39
C LEU A 278 -7.49 16.98 22.07
N ASN A 279 -6.84 16.29 23.01
CA ASN A 279 -5.68 16.82 23.70
C ASN A 279 -4.49 15.85 23.59
N VAL A 280 -3.28 16.41 23.62
CA VAL A 280 -2.04 15.64 23.49
C VAL A 280 -1.90 14.63 24.64
N THR A 281 -2.35 15.00 25.84
CA THR A 281 -2.28 14.15 27.03
C THR A 281 -3.09 12.86 26.90
N THR A 282 -4.26 12.91 26.27
CA THR A 282 -5.16 11.78 26.01
C THR A 282 -4.60 10.90 24.90
N ILE A 283 -4.05 11.51 23.84
CA ILE A 283 -3.36 10.75 22.79
C ILE A 283 -2.19 9.97 23.39
N VAL A 284 -1.38 10.61 24.24
CA VAL A 284 -0.25 9.96 24.92
C VAL A 284 -0.73 8.91 25.92
N SER A 285 -1.78 9.18 26.71
CA SER A 285 -2.31 8.22 27.69
C SER A 285 -2.87 6.97 27.02
N ILE A 286 -3.66 7.11 25.95
CA ILE A 286 -4.20 5.98 25.20
C ILE A 286 -3.06 5.18 24.52
N SER A 287 -2.06 5.89 23.98
CA SER A 287 -0.90 5.25 23.37
C SER A 287 -0.04 4.46 24.37
N LYS A 288 -0.01 4.87 25.64
CA LYS A 288 0.65 4.13 26.74
C LYS A 288 0.00 2.77 27.04
N PHE A 289 -1.22 2.53 26.59
CA PHE A 289 -1.95 1.26 26.81
C PHE A 289 -2.25 0.51 25.51
N ASP A 290 -1.96 1.08 24.34
CA ASP A 290 -2.25 0.49 23.04
C ASP A 290 -1.02 0.50 22.12
N GLY A 291 -0.27 -0.60 22.15
CA GLY A 291 0.93 -0.75 21.34
C GLY A 291 0.68 -0.60 19.83
N SER A 292 -0.48 -1.02 19.32
CA SER A 292 -0.78 -0.86 17.89
C SER A 292 -1.01 0.59 17.49
N LEU A 293 -1.61 1.38 18.38
CA LEU A 293 -1.79 2.82 18.19
C LEU A 293 -0.45 3.56 18.35
N PHE A 294 0.36 3.18 19.34
CA PHE A 294 1.71 3.69 19.52
C PHE A 294 2.55 3.52 18.24
N LEU A 295 2.61 2.30 17.70
CA LEU A 295 3.41 2.00 16.51
C LEU A 295 3.01 2.84 15.29
N ARG A 296 1.75 3.28 15.19
CA ARG A 296 1.26 4.01 14.01
C ARG A 296 1.37 5.52 14.16
N LEU A 297 1.33 6.04 15.38
CA LEU A 297 1.48 7.47 15.64
C LEU A 297 2.93 7.84 15.92
N PHE A 298 3.61 7.07 16.78
CA PHE A 298 4.95 7.39 17.27
C PHE A 298 6.08 6.81 16.42
N ASN A 299 5.93 5.68 15.73
CA ASN A 299 7.01 5.21 14.85
C ASN A 299 7.33 6.19 13.69
N PRO A 300 6.34 6.84 13.05
CA PRO A 300 6.66 7.89 12.07
C PRO A 300 7.42 9.06 12.72
N ILE A 301 7.06 9.43 13.95
CA ILE A 301 7.75 10.49 14.69
C ILE A 301 9.19 10.08 15.03
N ILE A 302 9.39 8.85 15.50
CA ILE A 302 10.72 8.28 15.79
C ILE A 302 11.56 8.23 14.51
N GLY A 303 10.98 7.88 13.36
CA GLY A 303 11.70 7.93 12.09
C GLY A 303 12.13 9.34 11.71
N LEU A 304 11.31 10.37 11.98
CA LEU A 304 11.72 11.76 11.81
C LEU A 304 12.82 12.19 12.79
N MET A 305 12.81 11.68 14.02
CA MET A 305 13.90 11.90 14.99
C MET A 305 15.21 11.27 14.53
N ILE A 306 15.17 10.02 14.04
CA ILE A 306 16.34 9.33 13.47
C ILE A 306 16.86 10.08 12.23
N PHE A 307 15.96 10.56 11.38
CA PHE A 307 16.31 11.42 10.25
C PHE A 307 17.05 12.67 10.69
N TRP A 308 16.58 13.35 11.75
CA TRP A 308 17.21 14.58 12.22
C TRP A 308 18.69 14.37 12.59
N ASP A 309 18.99 13.27 13.26
CA ASP A 309 20.36 12.94 13.66
C ASP A 309 21.20 12.33 12.50
N ASN A 310 20.55 11.92 11.40
CA ASN A 310 21.18 11.34 10.20
C ASN A 310 20.78 12.10 8.91
N PHE A 311 20.70 13.42 8.98
CA PHE A 311 20.01 14.27 8.00
C PHE A 311 20.39 14.03 6.53
N LEU A 312 21.68 13.90 6.20
CA LEU A 312 22.12 13.86 4.80
C LEU A 312 21.85 12.51 4.12
N LEU A 313 22.34 11.42 4.71
CA LEU A 313 22.37 10.09 4.09
C LEU A 313 21.40 9.09 4.75
N GLY A 314 20.80 9.43 5.88
CA GLY A 314 19.99 8.51 6.66
C GLY A 314 20.82 7.37 7.26
N VAL A 315 20.12 6.31 7.67
CA VAL A 315 20.71 5.13 8.35
C VAL A 315 20.92 3.92 7.44
N GLY A 316 20.57 4.02 6.15
CA GLY A 316 20.56 2.90 5.22
C GLY A 316 19.21 2.19 5.16
N GLY A 317 18.93 1.54 4.03
CA GLY A 317 17.70 0.80 3.78
C GLY A 317 17.50 -0.37 4.74
N GLU A 318 16.31 -0.47 5.33
CA GLU A 318 15.94 -1.47 6.36
C GLU A 318 16.80 -1.45 7.65
N ASN A 319 17.65 -0.43 7.85
CA ASN A 319 18.46 -0.30 9.07
C ASN A 319 17.77 0.54 10.17
N PHE A 320 16.52 0.98 9.96
CA PHE A 320 15.73 1.72 10.94
C PHE A 320 15.64 0.99 12.30
N SER A 321 15.52 -0.34 12.26
CA SER A 321 15.39 -1.19 13.44
C SER A 321 16.58 -1.10 14.40
N ILE A 322 17.78 -0.84 13.87
CA ILE A 322 19.03 -0.77 14.64
C ILE A 322 18.96 0.36 15.67
N LEU A 323 18.51 1.55 15.25
CA LEU A 323 18.45 2.72 16.14
C LEU A 323 17.12 2.84 16.88
N TYR A 324 16.08 2.11 16.47
CA TYR A 324 14.73 2.30 16.99
C TYR A 324 14.64 2.26 18.52
N MET A 325 15.27 1.27 19.16
CA MET A 325 15.14 1.09 20.60
C MET A 325 15.83 2.21 21.40
N ASP A 326 16.94 2.74 20.92
CA ASP A 326 17.65 3.84 21.57
C ASP A 326 16.76 5.08 21.65
N TYR A 327 16.02 5.39 20.57
CA TYR A 327 15.08 6.50 20.53
C TYR A 327 13.84 6.22 21.40
N VAL A 328 13.35 4.99 21.43
CA VAL A 328 12.25 4.61 22.32
C VAL A 328 12.66 4.77 23.78
N GLN A 329 13.82 4.28 24.19
CA GLN A 329 14.29 4.42 25.57
C GLN A 329 14.54 5.87 25.96
N LYS A 330 15.09 6.67 25.04
CA LYS A 330 15.41 8.09 25.29
C LYS A 330 14.17 8.98 25.37
N TYR A 331 13.22 8.85 24.45
CA TYR A 331 12.10 9.78 24.32
C TYR A 331 10.76 9.22 24.77
N PHE A 332 10.60 7.89 24.75
CA PHE A 332 9.35 7.19 25.07
C PHE A 332 9.58 6.02 26.04
N PRO A 333 10.24 6.23 27.20
CA PRO A 333 10.67 5.13 28.08
C PRO A 333 9.51 4.26 28.56
N TYR A 334 8.30 4.81 28.66
CA TYR A 334 7.09 4.06 28.99
C TYR A 334 6.74 2.97 27.96
N ALA A 335 7.10 3.19 26.68
CA ALA A 335 6.72 2.31 25.59
C ALA A 335 7.55 1.02 25.56
N SER A 336 8.72 1.01 26.20
CA SER A 336 9.55 -0.19 26.37
C SER A 336 8.84 -1.32 27.10
N LYS A 337 7.78 -1.00 27.87
CA LYS A 337 6.97 -1.97 28.64
C LYS A 337 5.87 -2.65 27.80
N HIS A 338 5.64 -2.22 26.55
CA HIS A 338 4.65 -2.86 25.69
C HIS A 338 5.19 -4.17 25.14
N ASP A 339 4.46 -5.27 25.33
CA ASP A 339 4.81 -6.57 24.73
C ASP A 339 5.05 -6.47 23.22
N THR A 340 4.26 -5.68 22.50
CA THR A 340 4.46 -5.49 21.06
C THR A 340 5.80 -4.86 20.72
N ILE A 341 6.31 -3.93 21.52
CA ILE A 341 7.56 -3.20 21.28
C ILE A 341 8.73 -4.00 21.83
N PHE A 342 8.59 -4.52 23.05
CA PHE A 342 9.54 -5.39 23.71
C PHE A 342 9.82 -6.65 22.89
N ASN A 343 8.79 -7.28 22.30
CA ASN A 343 8.98 -8.45 21.45
C ASN A 343 9.71 -8.12 20.14
N HIS A 344 9.57 -6.90 19.61
CA HIS A 344 10.36 -6.49 18.44
C HIS A 344 11.84 -6.34 18.80
N TYR A 345 12.13 -5.77 19.97
CA TYR A 345 13.50 -5.65 20.47
C TYR A 345 14.12 -7.02 20.82
N LYS A 346 13.40 -7.85 21.59
CA LYS A 346 13.92 -9.12 22.13
C LYS A 346 14.05 -10.24 21.09
N TYR A 347 13.11 -10.31 20.14
CA TYR A 347 13.06 -11.41 19.17
C TYR A 347 13.47 -10.97 17.75
N GLY A 348 13.96 -9.75 17.59
CA GLY A 348 14.40 -9.22 16.28
C GLY A 348 13.27 -9.15 15.26
N LEU A 349 12.02 -8.92 15.69
CA LEU A 349 10.91 -8.75 14.74
C LEU A 349 11.07 -7.41 14.02
N ASP A 350 10.87 -7.42 12.70
CA ASP A 350 10.99 -6.26 11.83
C ASP A 350 10.14 -5.08 12.32
N ILE A 351 10.79 -4.04 12.85
CA ILE A 351 10.15 -2.77 13.20
C ILE A 351 10.33 -1.76 12.08
N THR A 352 9.27 -1.00 11.80
CA THR A 352 9.28 -0.04 10.70
C THR A 352 8.58 1.27 11.08
N PRO A 353 8.85 2.39 10.38
CA PRO A 353 8.25 3.69 10.67
C PRO A 353 6.74 3.78 10.48
N LYS A 354 6.10 2.80 9.82
CA LYS A 354 4.65 2.79 9.48
C LYS A 354 4.17 3.93 8.58
N SER A 355 5.11 4.72 8.04
CA SER A 355 4.89 5.74 7.02
C SER A 355 6.04 5.73 6.01
N PHE A 356 5.73 5.68 4.71
CA PHE A 356 6.74 5.64 3.66
C PHE A 356 7.58 6.93 3.64
N TYR A 357 6.98 8.08 3.92
CA TYR A 357 7.69 9.36 3.97
C TYR A 357 8.72 9.37 5.09
N SER A 358 8.30 8.98 6.30
CA SER A 358 9.22 8.85 7.42
C SER A 358 10.30 7.83 7.13
N LYS A 359 9.97 6.71 6.47
CA LYS A 359 10.93 5.67 6.11
C LYS A 359 12.01 6.17 5.16
N ILE A 360 11.62 6.80 4.04
CA ILE A 360 12.57 7.39 3.09
C ILE A 360 13.48 8.42 3.76
N LEU A 361 12.92 9.30 4.59
CA LEU A 361 13.71 10.30 5.32
C LEU A 361 14.68 9.65 6.30
N SER A 362 14.22 8.71 7.13
CA SER A 362 15.08 8.05 8.12
C SER A 362 16.19 7.21 7.47
N GLU A 363 15.88 6.49 6.39
CA GLU A 363 16.78 5.50 5.80
C GLU A 363 17.72 6.11 4.76
N PHE A 364 17.31 7.16 4.03
CA PHE A 364 18.12 7.75 2.95
C PHE A 364 18.33 9.27 3.06
N GLY A 365 17.87 9.88 4.16
CA GLY A 365 18.06 11.30 4.42
C GLY A 365 17.45 12.21 3.36
N VAL A 366 17.99 13.42 3.28
CA VAL A 366 17.59 14.42 2.29
C VAL A 366 17.84 13.94 0.86
N ILE A 367 18.93 13.22 0.61
CA ILE A 367 19.26 12.76 -0.75
C ILE A 367 18.17 11.82 -1.28
N GLY A 368 17.79 10.82 -0.49
CA GLY A 368 16.69 9.91 -0.84
C GLY A 368 15.36 10.64 -0.98
N ALA A 369 15.07 11.58 -0.07
CA ALA A 369 13.84 12.37 -0.12
C ALA A 369 13.75 13.23 -1.39
N LEU A 370 14.84 13.85 -1.84
CA LEU A 370 14.87 14.65 -3.08
C LEU A 370 14.64 13.79 -4.33
N VAL A 371 15.25 12.60 -4.37
CA VAL A 371 15.02 11.64 -5.46
C VAL A 371 13.55 11.24 -5.47
N PHE A 372 13.02 10.84 -4.33
CA PHE A 372 11.62 10.48 -4.18
C PHE A 372 10.68 11.63 -4.59
N LEU A 373 10.96 12.85 -4.14
CA LEU A 373 10.17 14.04 -4.45
C LEU A 373 10.15 14.36 -5.95
N ASN A 374 11.28 14.21 -6.65
CA ASN A 374 11.34 14.37 -8.11
C ASN A 374 10.39 13.39 -8.84
N TYR A 375 10.32 12.14 -8.37
CA TYR A 375 9.33 11.19 -8.88
C TYR A 375 7.91 11.63 -8.51
N ALA A 376 7.63 11.94 -7.24
CA ALA A 376 6.30 12.39 -6.79
C ALA A 376 5.79 13.62 -7.59
N ILE A 377 6.64 14.61 -7.86
CA ILE A 377 6.31 15.80 -8.66
C ILE A 377 5.94 15.42 -10.09
N LYS A 378 6.66 14.49 -10.72
CA LYS A 378 6.32 14.01 -12.07
C LYS A 378 4.95 13.33 -12.09
N ALA A 379 4.68 12.44 -11.15
CA ALA A 379 3.37 11.80 -11.03
C ALA A 379 2.25 12.81 -10.78
N PHE A 380 2.49 13.80 -9.91
CA PHE A 380 1.55 14.89 -9.66
C PHE A 380 1.24 15.69 -10.93
N ASN A 381 2.28 16.09 -11.68
CA ASN A 381 2.12 16.86 -12.91
C ASN A 381 1.36 16.08 -13.99
N GLU A 382 1.61 14.77 -14.13
CA GLU A 382 0.80 13.94 -15.03
C GLU A 382 -0.65 13.80 -14.55
N SER A 383 -0.88 13.65 -13.23
CA SER A 383 -2.23 13.56 -12.66
C SER A 383 -3.07 14.83 -12.88
N LYS A 384 -2.44 16.01 -13.01
CA LYS A 384 -3.16 17.27 -13.27
C LYS A 384 -3.83 17.30 -14.64
N LYS A 385 -3.27 16.58 -15.62
CA LYS A 385 -3.74 16.61 -17.01
C LYS A 385 -5.08 15.90 -17.19
N ASP A 386 -5.39 14.94 -16.33
CA ASP A 386 -6.60 14.13 -16.44
C ASP A 386 -7.19 13.85 -15.05
N LYS A 387 -8.45 14.29 -14.86
CA LYS A 387 -9.18 14.15 -13.59
C LYS A 387 -9.24 12.69 -13.12
N ILE A 388 -9.26 11.74 -14.05
CA ILE A 388 -9.31 10.31 -13.75
C ILE A 388 -8.04 9.86 -13.00
N PHE A 389 -6.88 10.41 -13.35
CA PHE A 389 -5.60 10.07 -12.73
C PHE A 389 -5.35 10.79 -11.40
N LYS A 390 -6.05 11.89 -11.12
CA LYS A 390 -6.05 12.52 -9.78
C LYS A 390 -6.50 11.54 -8.70
N LEU A 391 -7.46 10.67 -9.02
CA LEU A 391 -7.93 9.63 -8.09
C LEU A 391 -6.81 8.64 -7.76
N LEU A 392 -6.08 8.15 -8.77
CA LEU A 392 -4.94 7.27 -8.55
C LEU A 392 -3.85 7.94 -7.73
N PHE A 393 -3.53 9.20 -8.03
CA PHE A 393 -2.53 9.95 -7.28
C PHE A 393 -2.95 10.17 -5.82
N ALA A 394 -4.22 10.48 -5.55
CA ALA A 394 -4.77 10.57 -4.21
C ALA A 394 -4.61 9.26 -3.42
N PHE A 395 -4.89 8.13 -4.08
CA PHE A 395 -4.70 6.80 -3.51
C PHE A 395 -3.25 6.56 -3.12
N LEU A 396 -2.30 6.89 -4.01
CA LEU A 396 -0.87 6.72 -3.74
C LEU A 396 -0.40 7.55 -2.55
N ILE A 397 -0.82 8.82 -2.44
CA ILE A 397 -0.45 9.65 -1.26
C ILE A 397 -1.05 9.07 0.02
N ALA A 398 -2.35 8.75 0.03
CA ALA A 398 -3.00 8.19 1.22
C ALA A 398 -2.32 6.90 1.68
N LEU A 399 -1.91 6.08 0.73
CA LEU A 399 -1.20 4.82 0.96
C LEU A 399 0.18 5.06 1.54
N MET A 400 0.96 5.97 0.98
CA MET A 400 2.29 6.33 1.46
C MET A 400 2.30 6.91 2.87
N ILE A 401 1.23 7.59 3.27
CA ILE A 401 1.09 8.06 4.66
C ILE A 401 0.94 6.88 5.63
N ASN A 402 0.27 5.80 5.21
CA ASN A 402 -0.19 4.70 6.09
C ASN A 402 0.50 3.34 5.87
N TYR A 403 1.52 3.30 5.02
CA TYR A 403 2.22 2.08 4.62
C TYR A 403 3.67 2.39 4.26
N ASP A 404 4.56 1.42 4.41
CA ASP A 404 6.01 1.66 4.48
C ASP A 404 6.86 0.53 3.87
N SER A 405 6.34 -0.15 2.84
CA SER A 405 7.08 -1.18 2.10
C SER A 405 7.56 -0.67 0.73
N TYR A 406 8.83 -0.94 0.38
CA TYR A 406 9.41 -0.56 -0.91
C TYR A 406 8.90 -1.42 -2.08
N ILE A 407 8.58 -2.69 -1.81
CA ILE A 407 8.09 -3.66 -2.81
C ILE A 407 6.57 -3.65 -2.96
N TYR A 408 5.90 -2.58 -2.53
CA TYR A 408 4.45 -2.51 -2.61
C TYR A 408 3.96 -2.31 -4.05
N LEU A 409 3.48 -3.38 -4.67
CA LEU A 409 3.12 -3.41 -6.10
C LEU A 409 2.05 -2.40 -6.52
N PRO A 410 1.01 -2.10 -5.72
CA PRO A 410 0.09 -1.00 -6.05
C PRO A 410 0.79 0.36 -6.18
N LEU A 411 1.79 0.63 -5.34
CA LEU A 411 2.57 1.86 -5.40
C LEU A 411 3.42 1.90 -6.68
N ILE A 412 4.17 0.83 -6.96
CA ILE A 412 5.03 0.73 -8.15
C ILE A 412 4.20 0.84 -9.44
N PHE A 413 3.13 0.04 -9.55
CA PHE A 413 2.28 0.02 -10.73
C PHE A 413 1.54 1.34 -10.92
N GLY A 414 0.92 1.89 -9.86
CA GLY A 414 0.19 3.15 -9.94
C GLY A 414 1.09 4.30 -10.38
N TYR A 415 2.31 4.36 -9.85
CA TYR A 415 3.30 5.36 -10.23
C TYR A 415 3.73 5.23 -11.69
N LEU A 416 4.06 4.01 -12.15
CA LEU A 416 4.46 3.76 -13.54
C LEU A 416 3.33 4.04 -14.52
N LEU A 417 2.09 3.73 -14.14
CA LEU A 417 0.90 4.04 -14.95
C LEU A 417 0.74 5.55 -15.11
N LEU A 418 0.85 6.33 -14.03
CA LEU A 418 0.77 7.79 -14.09
C LEU A 418 1.81 8.39 -15.04
N VAL A 419 3.08 7.97 -14.91
CA VAL A 419 4.19 8.57 -15.67
C VAL A 419 4.21 8.13 -17.13
N ASN A 420 3.71 6.94 -17.45
CA ASN A 420 3.81 6.39 -18.81
C ASN A 420 2.47 6.35 -19.56
N ASN A 421 1.34 6.73 -18.95
CA ASN A 421 0.01 6.61 -19.56
C ASN A 421 -0.07 7.16 -21.00
N ASN A 422 0.50 8.35 -21.25
CA ASN A 422 0.45 8.99 -22.57
C ASN A 422 1.34 8.31 -23.61
N LYS A 423 2.26 7.45 -23.19
CA LYS A 423 3.21 6.73 -24.05
C LYS A 423 2.76 5.31 -24.39
N ILE A 424 1.70 4.81 -23.73
CA ILE A 424 1.16 3.48 -24.00
C ILE A 424 0.59 3.46 -25.43
N GLY A 425 1.11 2.57 -26.28
CA GLY A 425 0.82 2.53 -27.72
C GLY A 425 1.82 3.28 -28.61
N GLU A 426 2.54 4.26 -28.07
CA GLU A 426 3.71 4.86 -28.77
C GLU A 426 4.96 4.00 -28.56
N MET A 427 5.09 3.43 -27.36
CA MET A 427 6.18 2.55 -26.96
C MET A 427 6.26 1.26 -27.80
N SER A 428 5.16 0.82 -28.41
CA SER A 428 5.14 -0.33 -29.32
C SER A 428 5.72 0.03 -30.69
N LYS A 429 5.54 1.27 -31.16
CA LYS A 429 6.05 1.74 -32.46
C LYS A 429 7.58 1.81 -32.48
N GLN A 430 8.19 2.21 -31.37
CA GLN A 430 9.65 2.23 -31.17
C GLN A 430 10.31 0.84 -31.20
N ARG A 431 9.54 -0.25 -31.24
CA ARG A 431 10.06 -1.62 -31.40
C ARG A 431 10.22 -2.02 -32.87
N ALA A 432 9.45 -1.39 -33.76
CA ALA A 432 9.45 -1.70 -35.18
C ALA A 432 10.58 -1.00 -35.95
N SER A 433 11.14 0.06 -35.37
CA SER A 433 12.43 0.67 -35.70
C SER A 433 13.55 -0.02 -34.93
#